data_AF-G4HAD6-F1
#
_entry.id   AF-G4HAD6-F1
#
_cell.length_a   1.000
_cell.length_b   1.000
_cell.length_c   1.000
_cell.angle_alpha   90.00
_cell.angle_beta   90.00
_cell.angle_gamma   90.00
#
_symmetry.space_group_name_H-M   'P 1'
#
loop_
_entity.id
_entity.type
_entity.pdbx_description
1 polymer ?
#
loop_
_entity_poly.entity_id
_entity_poly.type
_entity_poly.pdbx_seq_one_letter_code
_entity_poly.pdbx_strand_id
1 'polypeptide(L)'
;MKQIWINRSVIGMVFLSAFLSITAGIMYLSSSWISFSFLGPEVGSETAVTSFWAGVSIVIGIGLAGTALNMARIREGDAPENIALFLTLCLSIIQLPPLFLWFGVLTVVANGEALWAILIHLMLMAAGSINAVLLVKIGRISYR
;
A
#
# COMPACT_ATOMS: atom_id res chain seq x y z
N MET A 1 1.09 -29.03 20.23
CA MET A 1 1.19 -27.81 19.40
C MET A 1 -0.18 -27.17 19.38
N LYS A 2 -0.33 -25.96 19.95
CA LYS A 2 -1.60 -25.23 19.93
C LYS A 2 -1.71 -24.57 18.56
N GLN A 3 -2.68 -24.99 17.75
CA GLN A 3 -3.03 -24.31 16.50
C GLN A 3 -3.33 -22.83 16.77
N ILE A 4 -2.41 -21.96 16.41
CA ILE A 4 -2.67 -20.54 16.28
C ILE A 4 -3.24 -20.36 14.88
N TRP A 5 -4.56 -20.36 14.78
CA TRP A 5 -5.23 -19.90 13.58
C TRP A 5 -4.79 -18.46 13.32
N ILE A 6 -4.09 -18.20 12.20
CA ILE A 6 -3.82 -16.84 11.74
C ILE A 6 -5.16 -16.11 11.73
N ASN A 7 -5.25 -15.04 12.50
CA ASN A 7 -6.51 -14.35 12.72
C ASN A 7 -7.02 -13.84 11.36
N ARG A 8 -8.27 -14.19 11.02
CA ARG A 8 -8.94 -13.77 9.78
C ARG A 8 -8.89 -12.25 9.58
N SER A 9 -8.86 -11.48 10.67
CA SER A 9 -8.66 -10.03 10.63
C SER A 9 -7.31 -9.63 10.01
N VAL A 10 -6.23 -10.35 10.27
CA VAL A 10 -4.91 -10.04 9.67
C VAL A 10 -4.93 -10.31 8.17
N ILE A 11 -5.42 -11.47 7.76
CA ILE A 11 -5.56 -11.80 6.34
C ILE A 11 -6.42 -10.76 5.63
N GLY A 12 -7.55 -10.37 6.24
CA GLY A 12 -8.42 -9.32 5.71
C GLY A 12 -7.72 -7.97 5.56
N MET A 13 -6.90 -7.56 6.53
CA MET A 13 -6.17 -6.29 6.46
C MET A 13 -5.02 -6.31 5.43
N VAL A 14 -4.36 -7.46 5.24
CA VAL A 14 -3.39 -7.64 4.16
C VAL A 14 -4.08 -7.53 2.79
N PHE A 15 -5.24 -8.17 2.62
CA PHE A 15 -6.06 -8.02 1.41
C PHE A 15 -6.51 -6.58 1.17
N LEU A 16 -6.94 -5.88 2.22
CA LEU A 16 -7.35 -4.48 2.11
C LEU A 16 -6.19 -3.61 1.62
N SER A 17 -4.99 -3.81 2.16
CA SER A 17 -3.79 -3.07 1.70
C SER A 17 -3.44 -3.41 0.26
N ALA A 18 -3.51 -4.69 -0.13
CA ALA A 18 -3.31 -5.10 -1.51
C ALA A 18 -4.30 -4.42 -2.47
N PHE A 19 -5.58 -4.43 -2.11
CA PHE A 19 -6.65 -3.84 -2.92
C PHE A 19 -6.48 -2.32 -3.06
N LEU A 20 -6.24 -1.61 -1.96
CA LEU A 20 -5.98 -0.17 -1.99
C LEU A 20 -4.73 0.16 -2.83
N SER A 21 -3.68 -0.65 -2.73
CA SER A 21 -2.41 -0.43 -3.42
C SER A 21 -2.54 -0.56 -4.94
N ILE A 22 -3.28 -1.58 -5.38
CA ILE A 22 -3.59 -1.81 -6.81
C ILE A 22 -4.50 -0.70 -7.32
N THR A 23 -5.54 -0.36 -6.57
CA THR A 23 -6.51 0.69 -6.94
C THR A 23 -5.80 2.04 -7.09
N ALA A 24 -4.97 2.42 -6.13
CA ALA A 24 -4.17 3.65 -6.20
C ALA A 24 -3.28 3.67 -7.44
N GLY A 25 -2.54 2.58 -7.69
CA GLY A 25 -1.69 2.51 -8.87
C GLY A 25 -2.46 2.65 -10.19
N ILE A 26 -3.63 2.02 -10.31
CA ILE A 26 -4.51 2.18 -11.48
C ILE A 26 -5.00 3.62 -11.62
N MET A 27 -5.38 4.28 -10.51
CA MET A 27 -5.81 5.68 -10.53
C MET A 27 -4.72 6.61 -11.08
N TYR A 28 -3.45 6.39 -10.70
CA TYR A 28 -2.31 7.14 -11.25
C TYR A 28 -2.05 6.84 -12.72
N LEU A 29 -2.04 5.55 -13.12
CA LEU A 29 -1.74 5.17 -14.50
C LEU A 29 -2.84 5.56 -15.50
N SER A 30 -4.10 5.66 -15.04
CA SER A 30 -5.22 6.04 -15.90
C SER A 30 -5.30 7.54 -16.17
N SER A 31 -4.64 8.37 -15.35
CA SER A 31 -4.64 9.84 -15.41
C SER A 31 -6.02 10.52 -15.37
N SER A 32 -7.10 9.76 -15.19
CA SER A 32 -8.49 10.26 -15.19
C SER A 32 -8.98 10.64 -13.79
N TRP A 33 -8.34 10.12 -12.75
CA TRP A 33 -8.71 10.37 -11.35
C TRP A 33 -7.71 11.25 -10.62
N ILE A 34 -6.42 11.07 -10.94
CA ILE A 34 -5.31 11.82 -10.37
C ILE A 34 -4.47 12.30 -11.55
N SER A 35 -4.46 13.61 -11.79
CA SER A 35 -3.73 14.21 -12.91
C SER A 35 -2.75 15.29 -12.44
N PHE A 36 -1.70 15.50 -13.23
CA PHE A 36 -0.71 16.56 -12.98
C PHE A 36 -0.94 17.79 -13.87
N SER A 37 -2.16 17.97 -14.38
CA SER A 37 -2.51 19.03 -15.34
C SER A 37 -2.19 20.43 -14.82
N PHE A 38 -2.23 20.65 -13.50
CA PHE A 38 -1.88 21.91 -12.85
C PHE A 38 -0.39 22.32 -12.97
N LEU A 39 0.51 21.39 -13.32
CA LEU A 39 1.95 21.66 -13.44
C LEU A 39 2.37 22.26 -14.78
N GLY A 40 1.45 22.35 -15.76
CA GLY A 40 1.76 22.91 -17.07
C GLY A 40 2.95 22.19 -17.74
N PRO A 41 4.03 22.89 -18.13
CA PRO A 41 5.19 22.27 -18.80
C PRO A 41 5.93 21.20 -17.98
N GLU A 42 5.87 21.28 -16.64
CA GLU A 42 6.56 20.34 -15.73
C GLU A 42 5.80 19.01 -15.58
N VAL A 43 4.62 18.87 -16.21
CA VAL A 43 3.77 17.67 -16.10
C VAL A 43 4.47 16.38 -16.50
N GLY A 44 5.41 16.45 -17.45
CA GLY A 44 6.03 15.27 -18.06
C GLY A 44 6.93 14.50 -17.09
N SER A 45 7.76 15.21 -16.32
CA SER A 45 8.69 14.61 -15.35
C SER A 45 7.92 13.96 -14.20
N GLU A 46 6.94 14.67 -13.64
CA GLU A 46 6.13 14.16 -12.53
C GLU A 46 5.25 12.97 -12.95
N THR A 47 4.68 13.01 -14.16
CA THR A 47 3.89 11.91 -14.70
C THR A 47 4.74 10.65 -14.85
N ALA A 48 5.99 10.77 -15.33
CA ALA A 48 6.89 9.63 -15.48
C ALA A 48 7.28 9.03 -14.12
N VAL A 49 7.64 9.87 -13.14
CA VAL A 49 8.03 9.42 -11.79
C VAL A 49 6.86 8.77 -11.07
N THR A 50 5.68 9.39 -11.09
CA THR A 50 4.50 8.84 -10.41
C THR A 50 3.98 7.57 -11.10
N SER A 51 4.08 7.47 -12.43
CA SER A 51 3.75 6.23 -13.16
C SER A 51 4.68 5.07 -12.79
N PHE A 52 5.97 5.33 -12.61
CA PHE A 52 6.91 4.33 -12.11
C PHE A 52 6.49 3.81 -10.73
N TRP A 53 6.24 4.71 -9.78
CA TRP A 53 5.82 4.34 -8.42
C TRP A 53 4.44 3.66 -8.40
N ALA A 54 3.52 4.07 -9.28
CA ALA A 54 2.22 3.42 -9.45
C ALA A 54 2.39 1.96 -9.89
N GLY A 55 3.28 1.69 -10.86
CA GLY A 55 3.64 0.34 -11.27
C GLY A 55 4.21 -0.50 -10.12
N VAL A 56 5.15 0.06 -9.35
CA VAL A 56 5.72 -0.59 -8.16
C VAL A 56 4.63 -0.89 -7.12
N SER A 57 3.71 0.05 -6.88
CA SER A 57 2.56 -0.12 -5.97
C SER A 57 1.65 -1.27 -6.40
N ILE A 58 1.38 -1.42 -7.70
CA ILE A 58 0.59 -2.53 -8.23
C ILE A 58 1.31 -3.86 -7.99
N VAL A 59 2.60 -3.94 -8.28
CA VAL A 59 3.40 -5.17 -8.10
C VAL A 59 3.42 -5.60 -6.63
N ILE A 60 3.66 -4.66 -5.72
CA ILE A 60 3.62 -4.93 -4.27
C ILE A 60 2.22 -5.37 -3.83
N GLY A 61 1.17 -4.71 -4.34
CA GLY A 61 -0.22 -5.07 -4.05
C GLY A 61 -0.58 -6.49 -4.50
N ILE A 62 -0.16 -6.89 -5.70
CA ILE A 62 -0.32 -8.27 -6.20
C ILE A 62 0.44 -9.25 -5.29
N GLY A 63 1.67 -8.91 -4.89
CA GLY A 63 2.45 -9.70 -3.95
C GLY A 63 1.77 -9.88 -2.59
N LEU A 64 1.17 -8.81 -2.05
CA LEU A 64 0.41 -8.85 -0.81
C LEU A 64 -0.86 -9.71 -0.94
N ALA A 65 -1.60 -9.59 -2.04
CA ALA A 65 -2.77 -10.43 -2.30
C ALA A 65 -2.39 -11.92 -2.40
N GLY A 66 -1.31 -12.23 -3.13
CA GLY A 66 -0.77 -13.59 -3.21
C GLY A 66 -0.34 -14.13 -1.85
N THR A 67 0.30 -13.29 -1.05
CA THR A 67 0.72 -13.65 0.32
C THR A 67 -0.50 -13.89 1.22
N ALA A 68 -1.53 -13.04 1.15
CA ALA A 68 -2.77 -13.21 1.90
C ALA A 68 -3.51 -14.50 1.52
N LEU A 69 -3.55 -14.83 0.23
CA LEU A 69 -4.10 -16.11 -0.26
C LEU A 69 -3.32 -17.31 0.29
N ASN A 70 -1.99 -17.21 0.35
CA ASN A 70 -1.15 -18.26 0.94
C ASN A 70 -1.37 -18.38 2.45
N MET A 71 -1.46 -17.25 3.18
CA MET A 71 -1.80 -17.22 4.61
C MET A 71 -3.16 -17.86 4.90
N ALA A 72 -4.13 -17.75 3.97
CA ALA A 72 -5.44 -18.37 4.11
C ALA A 72 -5.42 -19.91 3.90
N ARG A 73 -4.39 -20.45 3.24
CA ARG A 73 -4.30 -21.88 2.86
C ARG A 73 -3.34 -22.68 3.72
N ILE A 74 -2.27 -22.06 4.21
CA ILE A 74 -1.18 -22.75 4.91
C ILE A 74 -1.52 -22.95 6.39
N ARG A 75 -1.25 -24.17 6.91
CA ARG A 75 -1.19 -24.49 8.34
C ARG A 75 0.24 -24.28 8.84
N GLU A 76 0.39 -23.81 10.08
CA GLU A 76 1.66 -23.48 10.79
C GLU A 76 2.95 -24.07 10.19
N GLY A 77 3.96 -23.22 9.93
CA GLY A 77 5.34 -23.65 9.67
C GLY A 77 6.03 -22.92 8.52
N ASP A 78 5.31 -22.53 7.48
CA ASP A 78 5.84 -21.63 6.45
C ASP A 78 5.69 -20.18 6.94
N ALA A 79 6.58 -19.28 6.53
CA ALA A 79 6.64 -17.90 7.03
C ALA A 79 6.06 -16.83 6.07
N PRO A 80 4.80 -16.95 5.58
CA PRO A 80 4.21 -15.93 4.71
C PRO A 80 3.98 -14.60 5.45
N GLU A 81 3.94 -14.61 6.79
CA GLU A 81 3.81 -13.40 7.61
C GLU A 81 5.02 -12.46 7.48
N ASN A 82 6.23 -13.00 7.41
CA ASN A 82 7.45 -12.19 7.22
C ASN A 82 7.48 -11.54 5.84
N ILE A 83 7.02 -12.27 4.82
CA ILE A 83 6.87 -11.74 3.46
C ILE A 83 5.81 -10.64 3.45
N ALA A 84 4.65 -10.87 4.07
CA ALA A 84 3.58 -9.88 4.18
C ALA A 84 4.08 -8.62 4.90
N LEU A 85 4.87 -8.79 5.97
CA LEU A 85 5.43 -7.67 6.74
C LEU A 85 6.43 -6.89 5.88
N PHE A 86 7.36 -7.58 5.21
CA PHE A 86 8.32 -6.94 4.32
C PHE A 86 7.63 -6.14 3.22
N LEU A 87 6.68 -6.75 2.51
CA LEU A 87 5.93 -6.08 1.45
C LEU A 87 5.11 -4.90 1.98
N THR A 88 4.54 -5.02 3.18
CA THR A 88 3.82 -3.92 3.85
C THR A 88 4.76 -2.74 4.16
N LEU A 89 5.97 -3.01 4.64
CA LEU A 89 6.96 -1.96 4.92
C LEU A 89 7.42 -1.28 3.63
N CYS A 90 7.70 -2.05 2.57
CA CYS A 90 8.00 -1.50 1.26
C CYS A 90 6.85 -0.62 0.75
N LEU A 91 5.60 -1.09 0.87
CA LEU A 91 4.42 -0.34 0.46
C LEU A 91 4.34 1.01 1.17
N SER A 92 4.56 1.05 2.50
CA SER A 92 4.54 2.30 3.28
C SER A 92 5.64 3.27 2.88
N ILE A 93 6.85 2.79 2.59
CA ILE A 93 7.98 3.64 2.19
C ILE A 93 7.67 4.33 0.85
N ILE A 94 7.12 3.60 -0.13
CA ILE A 94 6.83 4.18 -1.45
C ILE A 94 5.67 5.18 -1.45
N GLN A 95 4.87 5.26 -0.38
CA GLN A 95 3.85 6.30 -0.27
C GLN A 95 4.42 7.66 0.11
N LEU A 96 5.63 7.72 0.70
CA LEU A 96 6.19 8.97 1.21
C LEU A 96 6.41 10.03 0.10
N PRO A 97 7.00 9.69 -1.07
CA PRO A 97 7.22 10.70 -2.11
C PRO A 97 5.91 11.28 -2.66
N PRO A 98 4.91 10.47 -3.09
CA PRO A 98 3.62 11.01 -3.53
C PRO A 98 2.89 11.79 -2.45
N LEU A 99 2.91 11.32 -1.19
CA LEU A 99 2.27 12.03 -0.08
C LEU A 99 2.89 13.42 0.12
N PHE A 100 4.21 13.53 0.12
CA PHE A 100 4.91 14.81 0.21
C PHE A 100 4.56 15.74 -0.95
N LEU A 101 4.55 15.21 -2.17
CA LEU A 101 4.18 15.96 -3.37
C LEU A 101 2.77 16.53 -3.25
N TRP A 102 1.77 15.69 -2.96
CA TRP A 102 0.37 16.14 -2.93
C TRP A 102 0.06 17.06 -1.77
N PHE A 103 0.72 16.90 -0.62
CA PHE A 103 0.65 17.89 0.45
C PHE A 103 1.17 19.26 -0.03
N GLY A 104 2.31 19.29 -0.71
CA GLY A 104 2.85 20.52 -1.32
C GLY A 104 1.84 21.16 -2.28
N VAL A 105 1.28 20.37 -3.20
CA VAL A 105 0.28 20.84 -4.18
C VAL A 105 -0.96 21.39 -3.49
N LEU A 106 -1.51 20.71 -2.47
CA LEU A 106 -2.68 21.17 -1.74
C LEU A 106 -2.43 22.52 -1.08
N THR A 107 -1.24 22.71 -0.47
CA THR A 107 -0.90 23.96 0.21
C THR A 107 -0.71 25.16 -0.72
N VAL A 108 -0.36 24.92 -1.99
CA VAL A 108 -0.05 25.98 -2.96
C VAL A 108 -1.22 26.29 -3.90
N VAL A 109 -1.93 25.25 -4.36
CA VAL A 109 -2.91 25.36 -5.46
C VAL A 109 -4.35 25.09 -4.99
N ALA A 110 -4.55 24.48 -3.81
CA ALA A 110 -5.87 24.11 -3.27
C ALA A 110 -6.77 23.35 -4.27
N ASN A 111 -6.22 22.27 -4.87
CA ASN A 111 -6.91 21.46 -5.87
C ASN A 111 -7.66 20.27 -5.24
N GLY A 112 -8.89 20.00 -5.68
CA GLY A 112 -9.68 18.83 -5.26
C GLY A 112 -9.03 17.48 -5.61
N GLU A 113 -8.26 17.39 -6.70
CA GLU A 113 -7.48 16.19 -7.04
C GLU A 113 -6.42 15.89 -5.99
N ALA A 114 -5.81 16.93 -5.40
CA ALA A 114 -4.82 16.77 -4.34
C ALA A 114 -5.43 16.19 -3.06
N LEU A 115 -6.69 16.53 -2.74
CA LEU A 115 -7.40 15.93 -1.61
C LEU A 115 -7.60 14.43 -1.80
N TRP A 116 -8.06 14.02 -2.99
CA TRP A 116 -8.25 12.59 -3.30
C TRP A 116 -6.94 11.81 -3.26
N ALA A 117 -5.87 12.39 -3.83
CA ALA A 117 -4.55 11.79 -3.80
C ALA A 117 -4.01 11.65 -2.36
N ILE A 118 -4.12 12.68 -1.52
CA ILE A 118 -3.72 12.61 -0.11
C ILE A 118 -4.53 11.53 0.63
N LEU A 119 -5.84 11.50 0.43
CA LEU A 119 -6.71 10.57 1.14
C LEU A 119 -6.32 9.11 0.87
N ILE A 120 -6.09 8.73 -0.39
CA ILE A 120 -5.71 7.36 -0.72
C ILE A 120 -4.35 6.97 -0.15
N HIS A 121 -3.38 7.88 -0.14
CA HIS A 121 -2.07 7.64 0.48
C HIS A 121 -2.15 7.52 2.00
N LEU A 122 -2.97 8.35 2.66
CA LEU A 122 -3.20 8.25 4.11
C LEU A 122 -3.88 6.92 4.47
N MET A 123 -4.85 6.47 3.67
CA MET A 123 -5.50 5.16 3.84
C MET A 123 -4.49 4.02 3.72
N LEU A 124 -3.59 4.08 2.72
CA LEU A 124 -2.53 3.09 2.54
C LEU A 124 -1.54 3.08 3.70
N MET A 125 -1.11 4.26 4.17
CA MET A 125 -0.22 4.39 5.33
C MET A 125 -0.86 3.86 6.61
N ALA A 126 -2.14 4.17 6.84
CA ALA A 126 -2.88 3.67 7.99
C ALA A 126 -3.03 2.14 7.94
N ALA A 127 -3.45 1.59 6.79
CA ALA A 127 -3.58 0.15 6.60
C ALA A 127 -2.24 -0.58 6.75
N GLY A 128 -1.16 -0.02 6.20
CA GLY A 128 0.19 -0.55 6.34
C GLY A 128 0.69 -0.55 7.78
N SER A 129 0.42 0.52 8.53
CA SER A 129 0.77 0.62 9.97
C SER A 129 0.03 -0.42 10.80
N ILE A 130 -1.27 -0.61 10.56
CA ILE A 130 -2.08 -1.63 11.25
C ILE A 130 -1.54 -3.03 10.92
N ASN A 131 -1.27 -3.31 9.64
CA ASN A 131 -0.71 -4.59 9.20
C ASN A 131 0.63 -4.88 9.85
N ALA A 132 1.55 -3.92 9.89
CA ALA A 132 2.85 -4.10 10.53
C ALA A 132 2.71 -4.48 12.02
N VAL A 133 1.83 -3.80 12.75
CA VAL A 133 1.56 -4.13 14.17
C VAL A 133 0.98 -5.53 14.32
N LEU A 134 0.01 -5.90 13.49
CA LEU A 134 -0.64 -7.21 13.54
C LEU A 134 0.33 -8.34 13.21
N LEU A 135 1.13 -8.19 12.16
CA LEU A 135 2.10 -9.20 11.72
C LEU A 135 3.25 -9.37 12.71
N VAL A 136 3.75 -8.28 13.31
CA VAL A 136 4.76 -8.38 14.39
C VAL A 136 4.20 -9.08 15.63
N LYS A 137 2.92 -8.83 15.98
CA LYS A 137 2.27 -9.51 17.10
C LYS A 137 2.18 -11.02 16.85
N ILE A 138 1.80 -11.45 15.66
CA ILE A 138 1.71 -12.88 15.34
C ILE A 138 3.10 -13.52 15.36
N GLY A 139 4.10 -12.90 14.70
CA GLY A 139 5.46 -13.41 14.69
C GLY A 139 6.02 -13.65 16.09
N ARG A 140 5.77 -12.73 17.05
CA ARG A 140 6.18 -12.90 18.46
C ARG A 140 5.53 -14.09 19.17
N ILE A 141 4.32 -14.48 18.77
CA ILE A 141 3.64 -15.65 19.35
C ILE A 141 4.22 -16.93 18.76
N SER A 142 4.54 -16.95 17.47
CA SER A 142 5.04 -18.14 16.77
C SER A 142 6.45 -18.59 17.20
N TYR A 143 7.27 -17.70 17.76
CA TYR A 143 8.62 -18.02 18.28
C TYR A 143 8.69 -18.31 19.79
N ARG A 144 7.55 -18.43 20.48
CA ARG A 144 7.46 -18.80 21.90
C ARG A 144 6.91 -20.21 22.07
#